data_AF-A0A1R3KIJ0-F1
#
_entry.id   AF-A0A1R3KIJ0-F1
#
_cell.length_a   1.000
_cell.length_b   1.000
_cell.length_c   1.000
_cell.angle_alpha   90.00
_cell.angle_beta   90.00
_cell.angle_gamma   90.00
#
_symmetry.space_group_name_H-M   'P 1'
#
loop_
_entity.id
_entity.type
_entity.pdbx_description
1 polymer ?
#
loop_
_entity_poly.entity_id
_entity_poly.type
_entity_poly.pdbx_seq_one_letter_code
_entity_poly.pdbx_strand_id
1 'polypeptide(L)'
;MQGVKEFRVVKLQRILEHYGQVEAELESRNVKYEHPMRQHLRRFLAIFGSYRLSLIELNGIQVSEVCQIFERVNKEGQPLSIFDIVVAKTYRPADAQTPAFLSARTMLAVLVRRQFPDCGVDNITERYLSQLQAKHIEAIWKDATEAFRNTFKFLHQTLNLIGPGLVPFRYLYMVLAAYFSVASNLTMRCSSELTGEKPIDSFKVLDLDRANLRTASYNSKSRLYRAVVGFYASHEPLNWEAPYAKVLTTAYYQATDKPNLHHIFPRNFVENAAGGAELLGKDRVDSLMNIAYLTQLTNLVISDQNPVDYLKPFVEAAGFDQVLESHLLGPE
;
A
#
# COMPACT_ATOMS: atom_id res chain seq x y z
N MET A 1 -8.55 -5.74 -39.91
CA MET A 1 -7.24 -5.36 -39.30
C MET A 1 -7.21 -5.43 -37.76
N GLN A 2 -8.15 -6.13 -37.08
CA GLN A 2 -8.20 -6.23 -35.61
C GLN A 2 -7.26 -7.32 -35.03
N GLY A 3 -6.92 -8.37 -35.78
CA GLY A 3 -6.14 -9.51 -35.26
C GLY A 3 -4.63 -9.27 -35.07
N VAL A 4 -4.06 -8.15 -35.56
CA VAL A 4 -2.60 -7.91 -35.53
C VAL A 4 -2.13 -7.25 -34.23
N LYS A 5 -2.99 -6.54 -33.50
CA LYS A 5 -2.60 -5.81 -32.28
C LYS A 5 -2.30 -6.72 -31.08
N GLU A 6 -2.99 -7.84 -30.96
CA GLU A 6 -2.88 -8.76 -29.81
C GLU A 6 -1.54 -9.52 -29.77
N PHE A 7 -0.89 -9.70 -30.93
CA PHE A 7 0.40 -10.40 -31.03
C PHE A 7 1.63 -9.50 -30.80
N ARG A 8 1.44 -8.21 -30.50
CA ARG A 8 2.56 -7.30 -30.18
C ARG A 8 3.19 -7.59 -28.82
N VAL A 9 2.51 -8.33 -27.94
CA VAL A 9 2.99 -8.66 -26.60
C VAL A 9 2.76 -10.14 -26.32
N VAL A 10 3.84 -10.92 -26.29
CA VAL A 10 3.81 -12.34 -25.87
C VAL A 10 4.56 -12.45 -24.54
N LYS A 11 3.93 -13.05 -23.53
CA LYS A 11 4.60 -13.29 -22.24
C LYS A 11 5.77 -14.26 -22.43
N LEU A 12 6.92 -13.97 -21.82
CA LEU A 12 8.10 -14.84 -21.86
C LEU A 12 7.81 -16.25 -21.33
N GLN A 13 7.00 -16.35 -20.27
CA GLN A 13 6.53 -17.64 -19.73
C GLN A 13 5.81 -18.48 -20.78
N ARG A 14 4.95 -17.86 -21.61
CA ARG A 14 4.22 -18.55 -22.68
C ARG A 14 5.17 -19.06 -23.76
N ILE A 15 6.26 -18.35 -24.05
CA ILE A 15 7.31 -18.80 -24.97
C ILE A 15 8.03 -20.03 -24.40
N LEU A 16 8.31 -20.04 -23.09
CA LEU A 16 9.01 -21.13 -22.41
C LEU A 16 8.16 -22.41 -22.35
N GLU A 17 6.90 -22.29 -21.93
CA GLU A 17 6.03 -23.44 -21.65
C GLU A 17 5.27 -23.95 -22.89
N HIS A 18 4.98 -23.06 -23.85
CA HIS A 18 4.05 -23.33 -24.96
C HIS A 18 4.61 -22.90 -26.33
N TYR A 19 5.93 -23.03 -26.54
CA TYR A 19 6.62 -22.60 -27.77
C TYR A 19 5.91 -23.06 -29.06
N GLY A 20 5.56 -24.34 -29.15
CA GLY A 20 4.95 -24.93 -30.36
C GLY A 20 3.60 -24.29 -30.72
N GLN A 21 2.80 -23.88 -29.72
CA GLN A 21 1.53 -23.19 -29.95
C GLN A 21 1.77 -21.78 -30.49
N VAL A 22 2.75 -21.06 -29.94
CA VAL A 22 3.13 -19.72 -30.42
C VAL A 22 3.65 -19.79 -31.86
N GLU A 23 4.43 -20.81 -32.21
CA GLU A 23 4.93 -20.99 -33.59
C GLU A 23 3.81 -21.36 -34.58
N ALA A 24 2.87 -22.23 -34.19
CA ALA A 24 1.71 -22.60 -35.01
C ALA A 24 0.78 -21.40 -35.24
N GLU A 25 0.60 -20.52 -34.25
CA GLU A 25 -0.15 -19.28 -34.40
C GLU A 25 0.52 -18.32 -35.40
N LEU A 26 1.84 -18.20 -35.38
CA LEU A 26 2.59 -17.42 -36.38
C LEU A 26 2.46 -18.01 -37.79
N GLU A 27 2.39 -19.34 -37.91
CA GLU A 27 2.18 -20.04 -39.17
C GLU A 27 0.78 -19.85 -39.73
N SER A 28 -0.25 -19.99 -38.89
CA SER A 28 -1.65 -19.74 -39.29
C SER A 28 -1.88 -18.30 -39.81
N ARG A 29 -1.00 -17.36 -39.41
CA ARG A 29 -1.03 -15.96 -39.80
C ARG A 29 -0.12 -15.64 -40.99
N ASN A 30 0.44 -16.66 -41.64
CA ASN A 30 1.33 -16.54 -42.80
C ASN A 30 2.60 -15.70 -42.50
N VAL A 31 3.05 -15.68 -41.24
CA VAL A 31 4.31 -15.03 -40.87
C VAL A 31 5.44 -15.92 -41.35
N LYS A 32 6.22 -15.47 -42.33
CA LYS A 32 7.31 -16.26 -42.94
C LYS A 32 8.35 -16.69 -41.91
N TYR A 33 9.01 -17.83 -42.16
CA TYR A 33 10.07 -18.38 -41.30
C TYR A 33 11.20 -17.37 -40.99
N GLU A 34 11.55 -16.55 -41.98
CA GLU A 34 12.60 -15.53 -41.94
C GLU A 34 12.16 -14.23 -41.25
N HIS A 35 10.88 -14.08 -40.93
CA HIS A 35 10.35 -12.84 -40.35
C HIS A 35 11.03 -12.53 -38.99
N PRO A 36 11.37 -11.26 -38.69
CA PRO A 36 12.09 -10.89 -37.47
C PRO A 36 11.45 -11.41 -36.18
N MET A 37 10.11 -11.49 -36.12
CA MET A 37 9.40 -12.05 -34.96
C MET A 37 9.73 -13.52 -34.69
N ARG A 38 9.83 -14.36 -35.74
CA ARG A 38 10.22 -15.77 -35.58
C ARG A 38 11.70 -15.92 -35.25
N GLN A 39 12.55 -15.01 -35.74
CA GLN A 39 13.95 -14.94 -35.34
C GLN A 39 14.09 -14.61 -33.84
N HIS A 40 13.34 -13.62 -33.34
CA HIS A 40 13.31 -13.28 -31.92
C HIS A 40 12.78 -14.43 -31.05
N LEU A 41 11.71 -15.10 -31.50
CA LEU A 41 11.14 -16.25 -30.79
C LEU A 41 12.17 -17.38 -30.62
N ARG A 42 12.90 -17.74 -31.70
CA ARG A 42 14.00 -18.72 -31.65
C ARG A 42 15.14 -18.28 -30.74
N ARG A 43 15.49 -16.98 -30.76
CA ARG A 43 16.52 -16.41 -29.88
C ARG A 43 16.13 -16.52 -28.41
N PHE A 44 14.89 -16.23 -28.05
CA PHE A 44 14.41 -16.39 -26.67
C PHE A 44 14.44 -17.85 -26.22
N LEU A 45 14.00 -18.79 -27.05
CA LEU A 45 14.10 -20.22 -26.74
C LEU A 45 15.56 -20.65 -26.52
N ALA A 46 16.49 -20.18 -27.36
CA ALA A 46 17.91 -20.48 -27.21
C ALA A 46 18.48 -19.90 -25.90
N ILE A 47 18.08 -18.69 -25.50
CA ILE A 47 18.48 -18.09 -24.22
C ILE A 47 17.97 -18.95 -23.07
N PHE A 48 16.68 -19.31 -23.06
CA PHE A 48 16.12 -20.14 -22.00
C PHE A 48 16.76 -21.53 -21.93
N GLY A 49 17.05 -22.15 -23.07
CA GLY A 49 17.68 -23.48 -23.13
C GLY A 49 19.18 -23.47 -22.80
N SER A 50 19.86 -22.33 -22.92
CA SER A 50 21.30 -22.21 -22.64
C SER A 50 21.62 -21.60 -21.28
N TYR A 51 20.63 -21.00 -20.60
CA TYR A 51 20.84 -20.40 -19.29
C TYR A 51 21.09 -21.47 -18.23
N ARG A 52 22.36 -21.61 -17.83
CA ARG A 52 22.76 -22.52 -16.75
C ARG A 52 22.67 -21.81 -15.41
N LEU A 53 21.67 -22.17 -14.61
CA LEU A 53 21.65 -21.84 -13.19
C LEU A 53 22.67 -22.74 -12.48
N SER A 54 23.66 -22.14 -11.83
CA SER A 54 24.51 -22.88 -10.89
C SER A 54 23.69 -23.13 -9.63
N LEU A 55 23.08 -24.31 -9.55
CA LEU A 55 22.37 -24.76 -8.35
C LEU A 55 23.35 -25.55 -7.49
N ILE A 56 23.55 -25.08 -6.26
CA ILE A 56 24.30 -25.82 -5.24
C ILE A 56 23.29 -26.22 -4.17
N GLU A 57 22.98 -27.51 -4.10
CA GLU A 57 22.15 -28.06 -3.02
C GLU A 57 23.02 -28.43 -1.83
N LEU A 58 22.67 -27.89 -0.67
CA LEU A 58 23.40 -28.06 0.58
C LEU A 58 22.50 -28.77 1.59
N ASN A 59 22.83 -30.01 1.93
CA ASN A 59 22.06 -30.85 2.86
C ASN A 59 22.77 -30.96 4.21
N GLY A 60 22.03 -30.80 5.31
CA GLY A 60 22.55 -31.00 6.68
C GLY A 60 23.48 -29.91 7.20
N ILE A 61 23.45 -28.72 6.60
CA ILE A 61 24.35 -27.61 6.90
C ILE A 61 23.70 -26.64 7.90
N GLN A 62 24.47 -26.12 8.87
CA GLN A 62 23.95 -25.12 9.79
C GLN A 62 23.78 -23.76 9.11
N VAL A 63 22.80 -22.97 9.58
CA VAL A 63 22.48 -21.64 9.01
C VAL A 63 23.71 -20.74 8.91
N SER A 64 24.62 -20.80 9.88
CA SER A 64 25.87 -20.02 9.90
C SER A 64 26.81 -20.37 8.74
N GLU A 65 26.86 -21.62 8.32
CA GLU A 65 27.72 -22.08 7.22
C GLU A 65 27.11 -21.73 5.86
N VAL A 66 25.77 -21.77 5.74
CA VAL A 66 25.06 -21.25 4.57
C VAL A 66 25.36 -19.76 4.37
N CYS A 67 25.38 -18.97 5.45
CA CYS A 67 25.73 -17.56 5.39
C CYS A 67 27.17 -17.36 4.89
N GLN A 68 28.15 -18.13 5.38
CA GLN A 68 29.54 -18.04 4.94
C GLN A 68 29.74 -18.43 3.47
N ILE A 69 29.05 -19.46 2.98
CA ILE A 69 29.11 -19.87 1.58
C ILE A 69 28.56 -18.74 0.70
N PHE A 70 27.42 -18.17 1.11
CA PHE A 70 26.77 -17.09 0.38
C PHE A 70 27.58 -15.79 0.39
N GLU A 71 28.22 -15.45 1.51
CA GLU A 71 29.14 -14.31 1.64
C GLU A 71 30.40 -14.48 0.78
N ARG A 72 30.96 -15.70 0.71
CA ARG A 72 32.12 -15.98 -0.14
C ARG A 72 31.80 -15.90 -1.62
N VAL A 73 30.58 -16.27 -2.03
CA VAL A 73 30.12 -16.18 -3.42
C VAL A 73 29.85 -14.72 -3.83
N ASN A 74 29.40 -13.85 -2.91
CA ASN A 74 29.11 -12.44 -3.16
C ASN A 74 30.33 -11.49 -3.03
N LYS A 75 31.56 -11.98 -3.26
CA LYS A 75 32.81 -11.26 -2.95
C LYS A 75 33.13 -10.03 -3.81
N GLU A 76 32.36 -9.72 -4.85
CA GLU A 76 32.58 -8.53 -5.70
C GLU A 76 31.68 -7.32 -5.39
N GLY A 77 31.21 -7.18 -4.15
CA GLY A 77 31.01 -5.84 -3.57
C GLY A 77 29.64 -5.54 -2.98
N GLN A 78 29.39 -6.01 -1.76
CA GLN A 78 28.89 -5.22 -0.61
C GLN A 78 28.73 -6.16 0.61
N PRO A 79 29.11 -5.73 1.84
CA PRO A 79 28.86 -6.52 3.04
C PRO A 79 27.35 -6.62 3.32
N LEU A 80 26.86 -7.86 3.49
CA LEU A 80 25.45 -8.15 3.77
C LEU A 80 25.14 -7.90 5.26
N SER A 81 23.98 -7.31 5.52
CA SER A 81 23.45 -7.09 6.87
C SER A 81 22.67 -8.31 7.37
N ILE A 82 22.48 -8.44 8.69
CA ILE A 82 21.57 -9.43 9.29
C ILE A 82 20.17 -9.36 8.66
N PHE A 83 19.79 -8.18 8.18
CA PHE A 83 18.54 -7.97 7.47
C PHE A 83 18.52 -8.65 6.10
N ASP A 84 19.61 -8.69 5.35
CA ASP A 84 19.70 -9.42 4.08
C ASP A 84 19.54 -10.93 4.28
N ILE A 85 20.03 -11.45 5.41
CA ILE A 85 19.85 -12.85 5.83
C ILE A 85 18.39 -13.12 6.22
N VAL A 86 17.76 -12.22 6.97
CA VAL A 86 16.33 -12.32 7.32
C VAL A 86 15.46 -12.19 6.07
N VAL A 87 15.79 -11.27 5.15
CA VAL A 87 15.12 -11.10 3.85
C VAL A 87 15.26 -12.36 3.00
N ALA A 88 16.45 -12.96 2.92
CA ALA A 88 16.67 -14.22 2.21
C ALA A 88 15.88 -15.38 2.83
N LYS A 89 15.85 -15.47 4.17
CA LYS A 89 15.08 -16.50 4.89
C LYS A 89 13.57 -16.32 4.83
N THR A 90 13.11 -15.09 4.71
CA THR A 90 11.68 -14.74 4.66
C THR A 90 11.21 -14.44 3.24
N TYR A 91 12.11 -14.59 2.26
CA TYR A 91 11.85 -14.36 0.86
C TYR A 91 10.66 -15.20 0.40
N ARG A 92 9.62 -14.52 -0.06
CA ARG A 92 8.58 -15.09 -0.90
C ARG A 92 8.70 -14.41 -2.27
N PRO A 93 8.53 -15.14 -3.38
CA PRO A 93 8.61 -14.52 -4.69
C PRO A 93 7.44 -13.55 -4.91
N ALA A 94 7.70 -12.26 -4.73
CA ALA A 94 7.22 -11.11 -5.53
C ALA A 94 7.66 -9.78 -4.88
N ASP A 95 8.45 -9.02 -5.66
CA ASP A 95 8.70 -7.58 -5.66
C ASP A 95 9.47 -6.87 -4.51
N ALA A 96 10.63 -6.34 -4.93
CA ALA A 96 11.47 -5.27 -4.38
C ALA A 96 11.04 -4.64 -3.05
N GLN A 97 11.91 -4.70 -2.03
CA GLN A 97 11.91 -3.88 -0.80
C GLN A 97 10.59 -3.16 -0.52
N THR A 98 9.57 -3.96 -0.20
CA THR A 98 8.21 -3.47 -0.11
C THR A 98 8.10 -2.50 1.08
N PRO A 99 7.32 -1.40 0.99
CA PRO A 99 7.14 -0.44 2.09
C PRO A 99 6.77 -1.06 3.46
N ALA A 100 6.16 -2.25 3.43
CA ALA A 100 5.88 -3.08 4.60
C ALA A 100 7.15 -3.51 5.36
N PHE A 101 8.21 -3.92 4.65
CA PHE A 101 9.48 -4.34 5.24
C PHE A 101 10.21 -3.19 5.93
N LEU A 102 10.22 -2.01 5.28
CA LEU A 102 10.83 -0.81 5.84
C LEU A 102 10.08 -0.36 7.11
N SER A 103 8.76 -0.51 7.14
CA SER A 103 7.92 -0.23 8.31
C SER A 103 8.20 -1.20 9.46
N ALA A 104 8.30 -2.51 9.19
CA ALA A 104 8.67 -3.51 10.19
C ALA A 104 10.05 -3.25 10.82
N ARG A 105 11.05 -2.89 10.00
CA ARG A 105 12.40 -2.55 10.48
C ARG A 105 12.39 -1.37 11.45
N THR A 106 11.59 -0.34 11.16
CA THR A 106 11.48 0.83 12.06
C THR A 106 10.65 0.57 13.30
N MET A 107 9.63 -0.28 13.23
CA MET A 107 8.92 -0.72 14.43
C MET A 107 9.88 -1.51 15.34
N LEU A 108 10.67 -2.44 14.79
CA LEU A 108 11.67 -3.19 15.55
C LEU A 108 12.68 -2.26 16.21
N ALA A 109 13.18 -1.27 15.47
CA ALA A 109 14.12 -0.28 16.00
C ALA A 109 13.59 0.44 17.24
N VAL A 110 12.33 0.88 17.19
CA VAL A 110 11.69 1.57 18.32
C VAL A 110 11.50 0.63 19.51
N LEU A 111 11.11 -0.63 19.28
CA LEU A 111 10.95 -1.61 20.36
C LEU A 111 12.30 -2.01 20.99
N VAL A 112 13.33 -2.25 20.17
CA VAL A 112 14.70 -2.55 20.63
C VAL A 112 15.24 -1.38 21.45
N ARG A 113 15.14 -0.14 20.96
CA ARG A 113 15.61 1.05 21.69
C ARG A 113 14.88 1.26 23.01
N ARG A 114 13.62 0.86 23.10
CA ARG A 114 12.81 0.94 24.32
C ARG A 114 13.26 -0.07 25.36
N GLN A 115 13.57 -1.31 24.95
CA GLN A 115 14.04 -2.37 25.85
C GLN A 115 15.52 -2.23 26.21
N PHE A 116 16.34 -1.76 25.27
CA PHE A 116 17.79 -1.65 25.38
C PHE A 116 18.22 -0.21 25.03
N PRO A 117 18.24 0.73 25.99
CA PRO A 117 18.58 2.12 25.72
C PRO A 117 19.98 2.31 25.11
N ASP A 118 20.94 1.47 25.49
CA ASP A 118 22.35 1.55 25.05
C ASP A 118 22.64 0.71 23.79
N CYS A 119 21.61 0.29 23.05
CA CYS A 119 21.78 -0.51 21.83
C CYS A 119 22.35 0.26 20.63
N GLY A 120 22.53 1.57 20.75
CA GLY A 120 23.01 2.46 19.68
C GLY A 120 21.95 2.90 18.67
N VAL A 121 20.70 2.43 18.78
CA VAL A 121 19.61 2.75 17.85
C VAL A 121 18.80 3.96 18.33
N ASP A 122 19.37 5.17 18.25
CA ASP A 122 18.69 6.40 18.70
C ASP A 122 17.77 7.06 17.66
N ASN A 123 17.76 6.55 16.42
CA ASN A 123 16.93 7.08 15.34
C ASN A 123 16.55 5.96 14.35
N ILE A 124 15.69 6.28 13.39
CA ILE A 124 15.20 5.39 12.34
C ILE A 124 15.84 5.64 10.96
N THR A 125 16.93 6.39 10.91
CA THR A 125 17.72 6.55 9.67
C THR A 125 18.61 5.34 9.42
N GLU A 126 19.06 5.13 8.18
CA GLU A 126 19.86 3.95 7.81
C GLU A 126 21.06 3.72 8.73
N ARG A 127 21.77 4.80 9.10
CA ARG A 127 22.91 4.79 10.01
C ARG A 127 22.61 4.15 11.38
N TYR A 128 21.41 4.36 11.90
CA TYR A 128 21.02 3.85 13.22
C TYR A 128 20.35 2.48 13.09
N LEU A 129 19.58 2.27 12.02
CA LEU A 129 18.97 0.98 11.73
C LEU A 129 20.01 -0.11 11.47
N SER A 130 21.18 0.23 10.93
CA SER A 130 22.31 -0.70 10.78
C SER A 130 22.96 -1.12 12.10
N GLN A 131 22.65 -0.45 13.22
CA GLN A 131 23.15 -0.81 14.55
C GLN A 131 22.28 -1.86 15.26
N LEU A 132 21.17 -2.28 14.65
CA LEU A 132 20.35 -3.36 15.19
C LEU A 132 21.13 -4.68 15.25
N GLN A 133 21.21 -5.26 16.45
CA GLN A 133 21.93 -6.51 16.71
C GLN A 133 20.95 -7.67 16.89
N ALA A 134 21.31 -8.85 16.36
CA ALA A 134 20.51 -10.07 16.46
C ALA A 134 20.09 -10.39 17.89
N LYS A 135 21.03 -10.32 18.86
CA LYS A 135 20.75 -10.57 20.28
C LYS A 135 19.62 -9.71 20.85
N HIS A 136 19.50 -8.45 20.44
CA HIS A 136 18.44 -7.56 20.93
C HIS A 136 17.11 -7.87 20.27
N ILE A 137 17.11 -8.23 18.98
CA ILE A 137 15.91 -8.61 18.24
C ILE A 137 15.36 -9.94 18.78
N GLU A 138 16.22 -10.95 18.94
CA GLU A 138 15.85 -12.26 19.48
C GLU A 138 15.24 -12.14 20.88
N ALA A 139 15.83 -11.29 21.72
CA ALA A 139 15.33 -11.04 23.08
C ALA A 139 13.91 -10.46 23.12
N ILE A 140 13.49 -9.70 22.10
CA ILE A 140 12.14 -9.09 22.05
C ILE A 140 11.22 -9.76 21.02
N TRP A 141 11.67 -10.80 20.32
CA TRP A 141 11.02 -11.26 19.09
C TRP A 141 9.55 -11.65 19.31
N LYS A 142 9.28 -12.37 20.40
CA LYS A 142 7.92 -12.79 20.77
C LYS A 142 7.00 -11.56 20.96
N ASP A 143 7.39 -10.63 21.82
CA ASP A 143 6.60 -9.45 22.14
C ASP A 143 6.46 -8.50 20.94
N ALA A 144 7.53 -8.36 20.14
CA ALA A 144 7.52 -7.57 18.92
C ALA A 144 6.54 -8.13 17.88
N THR A 145 6.54 -9.44 17.65
CA THR A 145 5.61 -10.06 16.69
C THR A 145 4.15 -9.93 17.13
N GLU A 146 3.87 -10.01 18.43
CA GLU A 146 2.54 -9.78 18.98
C GLU A 146 2.12 -8.31 18.82
N ALA A 147 3.00 -7.37 19.17
CA ALA A 147 2.75 -5.94 19.00
C ALA A 147 2.49 -5.57 17.54
N PHE A 148 3.23 -6.16 16.61
CA PHE A 148 3.05 -5.91 15.17
C PHE A 148 1.71 -6.48 14.71
N ARG A 149 1.38 -7.70 15.12
CA ARG A 149 0.07 -8.31 14.84
C ARG A 149 -1.05 -7.40 15.33
N ASN A 150 -0.98 -6.92 16.57
CA ASN A 150 -2.00 -6.05 17.14
C ASN A 150 -2.06 -4.69 16.44
N THR A 151 -0.91 -4.14 16.02
CA THR A 151 -0.85 -2.92 15.19
C THR A 151 -1.58 -3.10 13.88
N PHE A 152 -1.27 -4.15 13.12
CA PHE A 152 -1.93 -4.42 11.85
C PHE A 152 -3.40 -4.80 12.03
N LYS A 153 -3.73 -5.55 13.09
CA LYS A 153 -5.11 -5.88 13.45
C LYS A 153 -5.92 -4.64 13.73
N PHE A 154 -5.41 -3.71 14.53
CA PHE A 154 -6.08 -2.45 14.83
C PHE A 154 -6.29 -1.60 13.58
N LEU A 155 -5.24 -1.43 12.77
CA LEU A 155 -5.35 -0.67 11.52
C LEU A 155 -6.36 -1.29 10.57
N HIS A 156 -6.35 -2.61 10.40
CA HIS A 156 -7.19 -3.28 9.43
C HIS A 156 -8.62 -3.55 9.92
N GLN A 157 -8.80 -3.98 11.16
CA GLN A 157 -10.10 -4.42 11.68
C GLN A 157 -10.84 -3.35 12.48
N THR A 158 -10.11 -2.39 13.07
CA THR A 158 -10.73 -1.31 13.87
C THR A 158 -10.86 -0.04 13.05
N LEU A 159 -9.82 0.34 12.32
CA LEU A 159 -9.82 1.56 11.51
C LEU A 159 -10.13 1.32 10.03
N ASN A 160 -10.25 0.06 9.61
CA ASN A 160 -10.44 -0.32 8.20
C ASN A 160 -9.44 0.36 7.22
N LEU A 161 -8.21 0.57 7.69
CA LEU A 161 -7.10 1.08 6.89
C LEU A 161 -6.35 -0.10 6.26
N ILE A 162 -6.64 -0.36 5.00
CA ILE A 162 -6.04 -1.46 4.24
C ILE A 162 -4.74 -0.96 3.58
N GLY A 163 -3.63 -1.56 3.99
CA GLY A 163 -2.33 -1.32 3.39
C GLY A 163 -1.65 0.01 3.81
N PRO A 164 -0.36 0.18 3.44
CA PRO A 164 0.45 1.31 3.89
C PRO A 164 0.09 2.66 3.25
N GLY A 165 -0.58 2.66 2.09
CA GLY A 165 -1.00 3.89 1.40
C GLY A 165 -2.09 4.66 2.14
N LEU A 166 -2.92 3.97 2.92
CA LEU A 166 -3.99 4.57 3.72
C LEU A 166 -3.56 5.01 5.12
N VAL A 167 -2.43 4.50 5.60
CA VAL A 167 -1.94 4.88 6.93
C VAL A 167 -1.43 6.32 6.88
N PRO A 168 -1.95 7.23 7.73
CA PRO A 168 -1.68 8.65 7.59
C PRO A 168 -0.20 9.01 7.58
N PHE A 169 0.62 8.33 8.36
CA PHE A 169 2.06 8.51 8.28
C PHE A 169 2.75 7.28 8.79
N ARG A 170 3.94 7.01 8.26
CA ARG A 170 4.69 5.81 8.61
C ARG A 170 5.06 5.73 10.10
N TYR A 171 5.24 6.86 10.77
CA TYR A 171 5.46 6.88 12.23
C TYR A 171 4.28 6.33 13.03
N LEU A 172 3.07 6.27 12.47
CA LEU A 172 1.91 5.70 13.17
C LEU A 172 2.13 4.22 13.49
N TYR A 173 2.76 3.47 12.57
CA TYR A 173 3.15 2.08 12.83
C TYR A 173 4.04 1.95 14.05
N MET A 174 5.02 2.85 14.21
CA MET A 174 5.96 2.82 15.34
C MET A 174 5.26 3.16 16.66
N VAL A 175 4.37 4.16 16.65
CA VAL A 175 3.60 4.55 17.83
C VAL A 175 2.67 3.42 18.26
N LEU A 176 1.94 2.83 17.31
CA LEU A 176 1.04 1.71 17.58
C LEU A 176 1.81 0.47 18.02
N ALA A 177 2.94 0.14 17.40
CA ALA A 177 3.77 -0.99 17.82
C ALA A 177 4.30 -0.79 19.24
N ALA A 178 4.79 0.41 19.58
CA ALA A 178 5.25 0.72 20.92
C ALA A 178 4.10 0.73 21.95
N TYR A 179 2.90 1.14 21.55
CA TYR A 179 1.71 1.05 22.39
C TYR A 179 1.34 -0.41 22.64
N PHE A 180 1.19 -1.21 21.58
CA PHE A 180 0.79 -2.60 21.68
C PHE A 180 1.85 -3.50 22.33
N SER A 181 3.14 -3.17 22.26
CA SER A 181 4.18 -3.91 22.98
C SER A 181 4.04 -3.82 24.51
N VAL A 182 3.36 -2.78 25.00
CA VAL A 182 3.02 -2.65 26.43
C VAL A 182 1.60 -3.15 26.67
N ALA A 183 0.68 -2.90 25.74
CA ALA A 183 -0.73 -3.23 25.90
C ALA A 183 -1.04 -4.74 25.90
N SER A 184 -0.19 -5.58 25.28
CA SER A 184 -0.31 -7.05 25.41
C SER A 184 -0.22 -7.51 26.88
N ASN A 185 0.51 -6.76 27.73
CA ASN A 185 0.56 -6.96 29.18
C ASN A 185 -0.61 -6.29 29.93
N LEU A 186 -1.39 -5.41 29.29
CA LEU A 186 -2.56 -4.75 29.89
C LEU A 186 -3.85 -5.57 29.80
N THR A 187 -3.88 -6.68 29.06
CA THR A 187 -5.00 -7.64 29.16
C THR A 187 -5.12 -8.25 30.57
N MET A 188 -4.10 -8.07 31.43
CA MET A 188 -4.08 -8.38 32.87
C MET A 188 -4.16 -7.15 33.79
N ARG A 189 -4.35 -5.93 33.26
CA ARG A 189 -4.49 -4.69 34.05
C ARG A 189 -5.77 -3.90 33.77
N CYS A 190 -6.45 -4.14 32.66
CA CYS A 190 -7.74 -3.50 32.35
C CYS A 190 -8.92 -3.99 33.21
N SER A 191 -8.68 -4.85 34.21
CA SER A 191 -9.73 -5.36 35.11
C SER A 191 -9.48 -5.10 36.60
N SER A 192 -8.37 -4.47 37.01
CA SER A 192 -8.13 -4.24 38.45
C SER A 192 -7.26 -3.05 38.86
N GLU A 193 -6.66 -2.27 37.95
CA GLU A 193 -5.87 -1.09 38.36
C GLU A 193 -6.19 0.16 37.53
N LEU A 194 -7.39 0.70 37.75
CA LEU A 194 -7.64 2.14 37.80
C LEU A 194 -7.19 2.70 39.17
N THR A 195 -6.04 2.25 39.68
CA THR A 195 -5.47 2.72 40.94
C THR A 195 -4.69 4.01 40.69
N GLY A 196 -5.39 5.13 40.85
CA GLY A 196 -4.83 6.37 41.40
C GLY A 196 -3.78 7.15 40.60
N GLU A 197 -3.25 6.64 39.49
CA GLU A 197 -2.45 7.47 38.59
C GLU A 197 -3.39 8.41 37.83
N LYS A 198 -3.18 9.73 38.01
CA LYS A 198 -3.91 10.74 37.26
C LYS A 198 -3.83 10.40 35.76
N PRO A 199 -4.96 10.44 35.02
CA PRO A 199 -4.93 10.39 33.56
C PRO A 199 -3.88 11.38 33.07
N ILE A 200 -3.14 11.03 32.02
CA ILE A 200 -2.17 11.94 31.41
C ILE A 200 -2.92 13.26 31.09
N ASP A 201 -2.69 14.29 31.90
CA ASP A 201 -3.45 15.55 31.97
C ASP A 201 -3.33 16.42 30.68
N SER A 202 -2.78 15.89 29.58
CA SER A 202 -2.41 16.69 28.42
C SER A 202 -2.59 15.99 27.07
N PHE A 203 -3.54 15.06 26.93
CA PHE A 203 -4.13 14.94 25.60
C PHE A 203 -4.91 16.23 25.37
N LYS A 204 -4.30 17.18 24.65
CA LYS A 204 -5.07 18.28 24.06
C LYS A 204 -6.23 17.60 23.33
N VAL A 205 -7.45 17.86 23.81
CA VAL A 205 -8.66 17.51 23.07
C VAL A 205 -8.43 18.02 21.66
N LEU A 206 -8.63 17.14 20.68
CA LEU A 206 -8.48 17.48 19.28
C LEU A 206 -9.53 18.56 18.99
N ASP A 207 -9.11 19.82 18.99
CA ASP A 207 -9.99 20.95 18.70
C ASP A 207 -10.23 21.00 17.20
N LEU A 208 -11.28 20.30 16.77
CA LEU A 208 -11.72 20.25 15.38
C LEU A 208 -12.69 21.39 15.12
N ASP A 209 -12.19 22.43 14.46
CA ASP A 209 -13.02 23.50 13.94
C ASP A 209 -13.53 23.16 12.52
N ARG A 210 -14.84 23.39 12.32
CA ARG A 210 -15.51 23.19 11.02
C ARG A 210 -14.94 24.10 9.95
N ALA A 211 -14.55 25.34 10.27
CA ALA A 211 -13.94 26.24 9.29
C ALA A 211 -12.58 25.71 8.84
N ASN A 212 -11.75 25.24 9.77
CA ASN A 212 -10.47 24.59 9.44
C ASN A 212 -10.63 23.37 8.51
N LEU A 213 -11.65 22.53 8.72
CA LEU A 213 -11.91 21.39 7.82
C LEU A 213 -12.37 21.83 6.43
N ARG A 214 -13.23 22.85 6.34
CA ARG A 214 -13.73 23.38 5.05
C ARG A 214 -12.64 24.00 4.19
N THR A 215 -11.63 24.60 4.80
CA THR A 215 -10.49 25.23 4.09
C THR A 215 -9.27 24.33 4.02
N ALA A 216 -9.31 23.12 4.58
CA ALA A 216 -8.20 22.18 4.48
C ALA A 216 -8.00 21.78 3.02
N SER A 217 -6.79 21.99 2.49
CA SER A 217 -6.49 21.76 1.07
C SER A 217 -6.02 20.33 0.78
N TYR A 218 -6.33 19.85 -0.42
CA TYR A 218 -5.87 18.61 -1.03
C TYR A 218 -4.35 18.61 -1.24
N ASN A 219 -3.62 18.31 -0.17
CA ASN A 219 -2.18 18.17 -0.19
C ASN A 219 -1.76 16.81 0.36
N SER A 220 -1.36 15.90 -0.52
CA SER A 220 -0.95 14.52 -0.17
C SER A 220 0.23 14.42 0.80
N LYS A 221 0.97 15.51 1.02
CA LYS A 221 2.06 15.60 2.02
C LYS A 221 1.56 16.08 3.40
N SER A 222 0.35 16.64 3.49
CA SER A 222 -0.23 17.14 4.74
C SER A 222 -0.67 16.00 5.66
N ARG A 223 -0.35 16.11 6.96
CA ARG A 223 -0.82 15.18 7.99
C ARG A 223 -2.34 15.17 8.09
N LEU A 224 -2.98 16.33 7.96
CA LEU A 224 -4.43 16.48 8.02
C LEU A 224 -5.11 15.82 6.81
N TYR A 225 -4.59 16.02 5.60
CA TYR A 225 -5.07 15.33 4.39
C TYR A 225 -5.12 13.83 4.62
N ARG A 226 -4.02 13.24 5.09
CA ARG A 226 -3.93 11.78 5.21
C ARG A 226 -4.81 11.24 6.35
N ALA A 227 -5.01 12.04 7.41
CA ALA A 227 -5.95 11.71 8.48
C ALA A 227 -7.41 11.72 7.99
N VAL A 228 -7.82 12.75 7.25
CA VAL A 228 -9.19 12.86 6.69
C VAL A 228 -9.45 11.77 5.65
N VAL A 229 -8.50 11.54 4.74
CA VAL A 229 -8.61 10.48 3.73
C VAL A 229 -8.65 9.09 4.39
N GLY A 230 -7.84 8.85 5.43
CA GLY A 230 -7.94 7.64 6.23
C GLY A 230 -9.28 7.50 6.94
N PHE A 231 -9.84 8.60 7.46
CA PHE A 231 -11.18 8.61 8.07
C PHE A 231 -12.28 8.31 7.05
N TYR A 232 -12.20 8.83 5.83
CA TYR A 232 -13.14 8.43 4.77
C TYR A 232 -12.99 6.95 4.41
N ALA A 233 -11.77 6.42 4.38
CA ALA A 233 -11.54 4.99 4.12
C ALA A 233 -12.13 4.10 5.24
N SER A 234 -12.11 4.57 6.49
CA SER A 234 -12.66 3.82 7.61
C SER A 234 -14.19 3.67 7.55
N HIS A 235 -14.87 4.49 6.75
CA HIS A 235 -16.32 4.43 6.53
C HIS A 235 -16.74 3.48 5.40
N GLU A 236 -15.79 2.72 4.83
CA GLU A 236 -16.07 1.71 3.80
C GLU A 236 -16.85 2.27 2.60
N PRO A 237 -16.31 3.29 1.89
CA PRO A 237 -17.01 3.96 0.81
C PRO A 237 -17.51 2.97 -0.24
N LEU A 238 -18.80 3.06 -0.59
CA LEU A 238 -19.48 2.17 -1.52
C LEU A 238 -19.34 2.60 -2.98
N ASN A 239 -19.34 1.64 -3.90
CA ASN A 239 -19.23 1.91 -5.32
C ASN A 239 -20.51 2.59 -5.83
N TRP A 240 -20.35 3.71 -6.53
CA TRP A 240 -21.46 4.51 -7.03
C TRP A 240 -22.29 3.78 -8.10
N GLU A 241 -21.64 2.98 -8.95
CA GLU A 241 -22.33 2.16 -9.96
C GLU A 241 -22.95 0.87 -9.39
N ALA A 242 -22.43 0.41 -8.24
CA ALA A 242 -22.84 -0.83 -7.59
C ALA A 242 -22.91 -0.61 -6.07
N PRO A 243 -24.01 -0.02 -5.55
CA PRO A 243 -24.15 0.41 -4.16
C PRO A 243 -23.92 -0.68 -3.09
N TYR A 244 -23.93 -1.94 -3.47
CA TYR A 244 -23.66 -3.08 -2.58
C TYR A 244 -22.17 -3.46 -2.49
N ALA A 245 -21.31 -2.88 -3.33
CA ALA A 245 -19.88 -3.18 -3.39
C ALA A 245 -19.06 -2.06 -2.76
N LYS A 246 -17.91 -2.39 -2.15
CA LYS A 246 -16.96 -1.40 -1.61
C LYS A 246 -16.03 -0.90 -2.71
N VAL A 247 -15.68 0.39 -2.68
CA VAL A 247 -14.62 0.96 -3.53
C VAL A 247 -13.27 0.40 -3.13
N LEU A 248 -13.00 0.35 -1.82
CA LEU A 248 -11.72 -0.04 -1.25
C LEU A 248 -11.74 -1.54 -0.89
N THR A 249 -11.34 -2.39 -1.83
CA THR A 249 -11.24 -3.85 -1.63
C THR A 249 -9.80 -4.32 -1.52
N THR A 250 -9.56 -5.47 -0.89
CA THR A 250 -8.22 -6.08 -0.83
C THR A 250 -7.60 -6.27 -2.21
N ALA A 251 -8.40 -6.69 -3.20
CA ALA A 251 -7.97 -6.84 -4.59
C ALA A 251 -7.55 -5.49 -5.21
N TYR A 252 -8.24 -4.41 -4.88
CA TYR A 252 -7.89 -3.06 -5.31
C TYR A 252 -6.50 -2.64 -4.80
N TYR A 253 -6.18 -2.91 -3.52
CA TYR A 253 -4.86 -2.62 -2.95
C TYR A 253 -3.73 -3.52 -3.45
N GLN A 254 -4.05 -4.71 -3.97
CA GLN A 254 -3.07 -5.56 -4.64
C GLN A 254 -2.71 -5.02 -6.03
N ALA A 255 -3.62 -4.28 -6.67
CA ALA A 255 -3.43 -3.75 -8.02
C ALA A 255 -2.85 -2.33 -8.04
N THR A 256 -3.10 -1.50 -7.01
CA THR A 256 -2.58 -0.14 -6.91
C THR A 256 -2.37 0.30 -5.46
N ASP A 257 -1.23 0.97 -5.21
CA ASP A 257 -0.90 1.54 -3.90
C ASP A 257 -1.69 2.80 -3.54
N LYS A 258 -2.42 3.38 -4.52
CA LYS A 258 -3.15 4.65 -4.34
C LYS A 258 -4.61 4.51 -4.78
N PRO A 259 -5.57 4.68 -3.84
CA PRO A 259 -6.97 4.80 -4.20
C PRO A 259 -7.26 6.06 -5.01
N ASN A 260 -8.20 5.98 -5.94
CA ASN A 260 -8.61 7.12 -6.74
C ASN A 260 -9.50 8.03 -5.87
N LEU A 261 -9.06 9.28 -5.75
CA LEU A 261 -9.81 10.35 -5.12
C LEU A 261 -10.26 11.31 -6.21
N HIS A 262 -11.55 11.61 -6.20
CA HIS A 262 -12.20 12.47 -7.16
C HIS A 262 -12.67 13.75 -6.48
N HIS A 263 -12.54 14.89 -7.15
CA HIS A 263 -13.14 16.12 -6.65
C HIS A 263 -14.62 16.14 -7.05
N ILE A 264 -15.55 16.08 -6.10
CA ILE A 264 -16.99 16.03 -6.37
C ILE A 264 -17.40 17.19 -7.29
N PHE A 265 -16.91 18.39 -7.02
CA PHE A 265 -16.89 19.48 -7.99
C PHE A 265 -15.52 19.49 -8.68
N PRO A 266 -15.38 18.99 -9.92
CA PRO A 266 -14.07 18.83 -10.56
C PRO A 266 -13.37 20.18 -10.78
N ARG A 267 -12.04 20.21 -10.65
CA ARG A 267 -11.27 21.44 -10.86
C ARG A 267 -11.52 22.08 -12.22
N ASN A 268 -11.40 21.29 -13.28
CA ASN A 268 -11.63 21.75 -14.64
C ASN A 268 -13.05 22.33 -14.81
N PHE A 269 -14.06 21.71 -14.18
CA PHE A 269 -15.42 22.25 -14.20
C PHE A 269 -15.51 23.60 -13.48
N VAL A 270 -14.94 23.72 -12.29
CA VAL A 270 -14.98 24.96 -11.48
C VAL A 270 -14.14 26.09 -12.08
N GLU A 271 -13.00 25.74 -12.69
CA GLU A 271 -12.11 26.68 -13.37
C GLU A 271 -12.72 27.19 -14.68
N ASN A 272 -13.35 26.30 -15.45
CA ASN A 272 -13.92 26.59 -16.76
C ASN A 272 -15.44 26.81 -16.75
N ALA A 273 -16.07 26.94 -15.58
CA ALA A 273 -17.51 27.03 -15.39
C ALA A 273 -18.14 27.91 -16.47
N ALA A 274 -18.91 27.25 -17.33
CA ALA A 274 -19.21 27.68 -18.68
C ALA A 274 -19.92 29.05 -18.70
N GLY A 275 -19.20 30.08 -19.17
CA GLY A 275 -19.82 31.37 -19.54
C GLY A 275 -19.71 32.51 -18.53
N GLY A 276 -18.82 32.43 -17.52
CA GLY A 276 -18.49 33.58 -16.67
C GLY A 276 -19.40 33.78 -15.45
N ALA A 277 -20.21 32.78 -15.08
CA ALA A 277 -20.91 32.77 -13.81
C ALA A 277 -19.92 32.57 -12.65
N GLU A 278 -19.98 33.44 -11.65
CA GLU A 278 -19.18 33.32 -10.44
C GLU A 278 -19.75 32.18 -9.56
N LEU A 279 -19.02 31.07 -9.47
CA LEU A 279 -19.37 29.98 -8.57
C LEU A 279 -18.99 30.35 -7.13
N LEU A 280 -19.98 30.36 -6.24
CA LEU A 280 -19.75 30.48 -4.81
C LEU A 280 -18.85 29.34 -4.32
N GLY A 281 -17.79 29.67 -3.59
CA GLY A 281 -16.87 28.68 -3.03
C GLY A 281 -15.82 28.14 -4.00
N LYS A 282 -15.62 28.78 -5.16
CA LYS A 282 -14.53 28.44 -6.11
C LYS A 282 -13.14 28.36 -5.47
N ASP A 283 -12.89 29.19 -4.46
CA ASP A 283 -11.67 29.20 -3.65
C ASP A 283 -11.44 27.91 -2.86
N ARG A 284 -12.48 27.09 -2.68
CA ARG A 284 -12.48 25.83 -1.93
C ARG A 284 -12.51 24.60 -2.82
N VAL A 285 -12.21 24.73 -4.11
CA VAL A 285 -12.21 23.60 -5.05
C VAL A 285 -11.29 22.47 -4.60
N ASP A 286 -10.14 22.79 -4.01
CA ASP A 286 -9.21 21.80 -3.43
C ASP A 286 -9.53 21.44 -1.97
N SER A 287 -10.72 21.74 -1.47
CA SER A 287 -11.11 21.37 -0.10
C SER A 287 -11.12 19.84 0.07
N LEU A 288 -10.68 19.35 1.23
CA LEU A 288 -10.85 17.94 1.63
C LEU A 288 -12.33 17.56 1.80
N MET A 289 -13.23 18.54 1.88
CA MET A 289 -14.67 18.29 1.90
C MET A 289 -15.24 18.09 0.49
N ASN A 290 -14.45 18.40 -0.55
CA ASN A 290 -14.82 18.24 -1.96
C ASN A 290 -14.26 16.94 -2.56
N ILE A 291 -13.88 15.93 -1.77
CA ILE A 291 -13.31 14.69 -2.31
C ILE A 291 -14.10 13.44 -1.94
N ALA A 292 -14.15 12.50 -2.88
CA ALA A 292 -14.78 11.20 -2.71
C ALA A 292 -13.86 10.08 -3.24
N TYR A 293 -13.98 8.89 -2.64
CA TYR A 293 -13.34 7.69 -3.17
C TYR A 293 -14.14 7.14 -4.34
N LEU A 294 -13.49 6.86 -5.46
CA LEU A 294 -14.13 6.25 -6.62
C LEU A 294 -13.34 5.05 -7.14
N THR A 295 -14.04 4.18 -7.87
CA THR A 295 -13.36 3.20 -8.72
C THR A 295 -12.68 3.94 -9.88
N GLN A 296 -11.63 3.33 -10.45
CA GLN A 296 -10.96 3.92 -11.62
C GLN A 296 -11.92 4.06 -12.81
N LEU A 297 -12.83 3.10 -12.99
CA LEU A 297 -13.82 3.10 -14.07
C LEU A 297 -14.78 4.28 -13.93
N THR A 298 -15.41 4.43 -12.76
CA THR A 298 -16.34 5.53 -12.49
C THR A 298 -15.64 6.88 -12.63
N ASN A 299 -14.41 7.02 -12.13
CA ASN A 299 -13.64 8.26 -12.26
C ASN A 299 -13.34 8.63 -13.72
N LEU A 300 -13.13 7.65 -14.61
CA LEU A 300 -12.95 7.89 -16.04
C LEU A 300 -14.26 8.27 -16.74
N VAL A 301 -15.38 7.69 -16.31
CA VAL A 301 -16.71 7.97 -16.87
C VAL A 301 -17.14 9.40 -16.53
N ILE A 302 -17.05 9.81 -15.26
CA ILE A 302 -17.52 11.14 -14.84
C ILE A 302 -16.53 12.27 -15.20
N SER A 303 -15.21 11.99 -15.21
CA SER A 303 -14.15 12.92 -15.64
C SER A 303 -14.25 14.32 -15.00
N ASP A 304 -14.52 15.35 -15.78
CA ASP A 304 -14.65 16.75 -15.37
C ASP A 304 -16.04 17.31 -15.70
N GLN A 305 -17.01 16.41 -15.81
CA GLN A 305 -18.40 16.78 -16.02
C GLN A 305 -18.95 17.59 -14.85
N ASN A 306 -19.99 18.36 -15.13
CA ASN A 306 -20.76 19.04 -14.11
C ASN A 306 -21.37 18.01 -13.12
N PRO A 307 -21.17 18.18 -11.80
CA PRO A 307 -21.72 17.27 -10.80
C PRO A 307 -23.22 17.09 -10.86
N VAL A 308 -23.97 18.14 -11.20
CA VAL A 308 -25.43 18.02 -11.36
C VAL A 308 -25.78 17.03 -12.47
N ASP A 309 -25.01 17.04 -13.56
CA ASP A 309 -25.28 16.21 -14.74
C ASP A 309 -24.82 14.77 -14.51
N TYR A 310 -23.60 14.57 -13.98
CA TYR A 310 -23.09 13.21 -13.78
C TYR A 310 -23.72 12.51 -12.57
N LEU A 311 -24.20 13.23 -11.54
CA LEU A 311 -24.85 12.62 -10.37
C LEU A 311 -26.25 12.11 -10.67
N LYS A 312 -26.95 12.74 -11.60
CA LYS A 312 -28.35 12.42 -11.93
C LYS A 312 -28.63 10.92 -12.12
N PRO A 313 -27.90 10.16 -12.98
CA PRO A 313 -28.15 8.73 -13.15
C PRO A 313 -27.90 7.90 -11.89
N PHE A 314 -27.05 8.38 -10.96
CA PHE A 314 -26.77 7.67 -9.72
C PHE A 314 -27.85 7.93 -8.65
N VAL A 315 -28.28 9.18 -8.50
CA VAL A 315 -29.35 9.55 -7.55
C VAL A 315 -30.67 8.86 -7.89
N GLU A 316 -30.93 8.62 -9.18
CA GLU A 316 -32.11 7.87 -9.63
C GLU A 316 -31.99 6.34 -9.37
N ALA A 317 -30.80 5.83 -9.04
CA ALA A 317 -30.57 4.41 -8.78
C ALA A 317 -30.94 4.02 -7.33
N ALA A 318 -31.58 2.85 -7.18
CA ALA A 318 -31.94 2.34 -5.87
C ALA A 318 -30.69 2.06 -5.01
N GLY A 319 -30.70 2.57 -3.77
CA GLY A 319 -29.64 2.37 -2.79
C GLY A 319 -28.50 3.40 -2.84
N PHE A 320 -28.58 4.44 -3.69
CA PHE A 320 -27.55 5.46 -3.75
C PHE A 320 -27.46 6.33 -2.47
N ASP A 321 -28.53 6.44 -1.69
CA ASP A 321 -28.49 7.08 -0.36
C ASP A 321 -27.44 6.44 0.56
N GLN A 322 -27.28 5.11 0.48
CA GLN A 322 -26.24 4.40 1.24
C GLN A 322 -24.85 4.74 0.73
N VAL A 323 -24.69 5.01 -0.58
CA VAL A 323 -23.43 5.48 -1.16
C VAL A 323 -23.09 6.85 -0.58
N LEU A 324 -24.03 7.80 -0.57
CA LEU A 324 -23.83 9.12 0.02
C LEU A 324 -23.45 9.03 1.50
N GLU A 325 -24.17 8.22 2.29
CA GLU A 325 -23.89 8.01 3.70
C GLU A 325 -22.48 7.42 3.93
N SER A 326 -22.08 6.40 3.16
CA SER A 326 -20.73 5.80 3.23
C SER A 326 -19.61 6.77 2.84
N HIS A 327 -19.93 7.83 2.09
CA HIS A 327 -19.00 8.89 1.70
C HIS A 327 -19.06 10.11 2.62
N LEU A 328 -19.92 10.08 3.65
CA LEU A 328 -20.20 11.23 4.52
C LEU A 328 -20.71 12.46 3.75
N LEU A 329 -21.46 12.23 2.66
CA LEU A 329 -22.13 13.25 1.89
C LEU A 329 -23.57 13.38 2.38
N GLY A 330 -23.95 14.59 2.81
CA GLY A 330 -25.30 14.87 3.28
C GLY A 330 -26.31 14.95 2.12
N PRO A 331 -27.59 14.63 2.36
CA PRO A 331 -28.64 14.64 1.35
C PRO A 331 -29.24 16.04 1.07
N GLU A 332 -28.48 17.13 1.25
CA GLU A 332 -29.01 18.51 1.10
C GLU A 332 -29.12 18.98 -0.36
#